data_AF-A0A968CPG4-F1
#
_entry.id   AF-A0A968CPG4-F1
#
_cell.length_a   1.000
_cell.length_b   1.000
_cell.length_c   1.000
_cell.angle_alpha   90.00
_cell.angle_beta   90.00
_cell.angle_gamma   90.00
#
_symmetry.space_group_name_H-M   'P 1'
#
loop_
_entity.id
_entity.type
_entity.pdbx_description
1 polymer ?
#
loop_
_entity_poly.entity_id
_entity_poly.type
_entity_poly.pdbx_seq_one_letter_code
_entity_poly.pdbx_strand_id
1 'polypeptide(L)'
;MSRARSSDTLLYQQENDYLGCNHTHLIKHLLQEWKLPMMLENNVFFHHNPCEAQQPVPATLVHLADIITNGLGIGTSGERFVPPLDHAAWENLGLSPTCFDLVTKQAIHQFFALESILDN
;
A
#
# COMPACT_ATOMS: atom_id res chain seq x y z
N MET A 1 12.10 -5.96 11.79
CA MET A 1 12.86 -5.44 10.63
C MET A 1 14.06 -6.29 10.21
N SER A 2 14.87 -6.87 11.12
CA SER A 2 15.99 -7.76 10.73
C SER A 2 15.53 -9.12 10.19
N ARG A 3 14.40 -9.65 10.69
CA ARG A 3 13.85 -10.95 10.26
C ARG A 3 13.36 -10.99 8.82
N ALA A 4 12.55 -10.01 8.39
CA ALA A 4 12.09 -9.93 7.00
C ALA A 4 13.26 -9.91 6.00
N ARG A 5 14.38 -9.26 6.35
CA ARG A 5 15.62 -9.28 5.55
C ARG A 5 16.28 -10.66 5.46
N SER A 6 16.11 -11.51 6.46
CA SER A 6 16.72 -12.85 6.51
C SER A 6 15.82 -13.95 5.95
N SER A 7 14.53 -13.68 5.77
CA SER A 7 13.53 -14.68 5.35
C SER A 7 12.92 -14.44 3.97
N ASP A 8 13.31 -13.38 3.26
CA ASP A 8 12.75 -13.00 1.93
C ASP A 8 11.22 -13.03 1.89
N THR A 9 10.60 -12.45 2.92
CA THR A 9 9.13 -12.36 3.07
C THR A 9 8.70 -10.94 3.38
N LEU A 10 7.46 -10.61 3.02
CA LEU A 10 6.88 -9.28 3.23
C LEU A 10 6.71 -9.00 4.72
N LEU A 11 6.78 -7.72 5.10
CA LEU A 11 6.72 -7.30 6.49
C LEU A 11 5.42 -7.76 7.16
N TYR A 12 4.27 -7.57 6.50
CA TYR A 12 2.97 -7.94 7.08
C TYR A 12 2.85 -9.45 7.37
N GLN A 13 3.54 -10.28 6.59
CA GLN A 13 3.57 -11.74 6.80
C GLN A 13 4.37 -12.06 8.06
N GLN A 14 5.54 -11.43 8.22
CA GLN A 14 6.35 -11.58 9.42
C GLN A 14 5.68 -11.04 10.67
N GLU A 15 4.92 -9.96 10.55
CA GLU A 15 4.10 -9.43 11.65
C GLU A 15 3.03 -10.45 12.05
N ASN A 16 2.28 -11.00 11.08
CA ASN A 16 1.29 -12.06 11.35
C ASN A 16 1.92 -13.27 12.05
N ASP A 17 3.06 -13.76 11.54
CA ASP A 17 3.73 -14.96 12.07
C ASP A 17 4.22 -14.77 13.52
N TYR A 18 4.70 -13.57 13.86
CA TYR A 18 5.34 -13.32 15.14
C TYR A 18 4.40 -12.70 16.18
N LEU A 19 3.47 -11.83 15.77
CA LEU A 19 2.59 -11.06 16.64
C LEU A 19 1.14 -11.58 16.61
N GLY A 20 0.77 -12.42 15.64
CA GLY A 20 -0.61 -12.85 15.42
C GLY A 20 -1.52 -11.80 14.77
N CYS A 21 -0.97 -10.66 14.39
CA CYS A 21 -1.62 -9.60 13.62
C CYS A 21 -0.57 -8.77 12.86
N ASN A 22 -1.01 -7.91 11.95
CA ASN A 22 -0.13 -7.03 11.19
C ASN A 22 -0.53 -5.56 11.28
N HIS A 23 0.28 -4.68 10.70
CA HIS A 23 0.09 -3.24 10.74
C HIS A 23 -1.29 -2.79 10.25
N THR A 24 -1.92 -3.50 9.31
CA THR A 24 -3.25 -3.10 8.80
C THR A 24 -4.33 -3.21 9.87
N HIS A 25 -4.22 -4.20 10.78
CA HIS A 25 -5.13 -4.37 11.91
C HIS A 25 -5.00 -3.23 12.91
N LEU A 26 -3.77 -2.79 13.19
CA LEU A 26 -3.52 -1.67 14.09
C LEU A 26 -4.06 -0.36 13.51
N ILE A 27 -3.81 -0.11 12.22
CA ILE A 27 -4.29 1.11 11.56
C ILE A 27 -5.82 1.11 11.47
N LYS A 28 -6.45 -0.03 11.16
CA LYS A 28 -7.91 -0.19 11.18
C LYS A 28 -8.49 0.29 12.51
N HIS A 29 -7.94 -0.21 13.62
CA HIS A 29 -8.38 0.20 14.95
C HIS A 29 -8.15 1.69 15.22
N LEU A 30 -7.00 2.23 14.84
CA LEU A 30 -6.68 3.65 15.01
C LEU A 30 -7.64 4.57 14.24
N LEU A 31 -7.98 4.23 12.99
CA LEU A 31 -8.91 4.99 12.16
C LEU A 31 -10.33 4.99 12.74
N GLN A 32 -10.75 3.89 13.37
CA GLN A 32 -12.01 3.78 14.09
C GLN A 32 -12.04 4.70 15.32
N GLU A 33 -10.98 4.69 16.14
CA GLU A 33 -10.86 5.56 17.32
C GLU A 33 -10.86 7.04 16.95
N TRP A 34 -10.22 7.39 15.83
CA TRP A 34 -10.24 8.75 15.26
C TRP A 34 -11.56 9.11 14.56
N LYS A 35 -12.50 8.17 14.46
CA LYS A 35 -13.81 8.33 13.81
C LYS A 35 -13.69 8.77 12.35
N LEU A 36 -12.66 8.27 11.65
CA LEU A 36 -12.52 8.51 10.22
C LEU A 36 -13.51 7.66 9.41
N PRO A 37 -13.81 8.07 8.15
CA PRO A 37 -14.72 7.32 7.30
C PRO A 37 -14.33 5.84 7.12
N MET A 38 -15.32 4.95 7.22
CA MET A 38 -15.15 3.50 7.02
C MET A 38 -14.48 3.14 5.68
N MET A 39 -14.65 3.97 4.66
CA MET A 39 -13.95 3.78 3.38
C MET A 39 -12.43 3.82 3.54
N LEU A 40 -11.88 4.73 4.34
CA LEU A 40 -10.43 4.81 4.59
C LEU A 40 -9.94 3.59 5.35
N GLU A 41 -10.69 3.19 6.36
CA GLU A 41 -10.44 1.98 7.14
C GLU A 41 -10.37 0.74 6.23
N ASN A 42 -11.39 0.55 5.39
CA ASN A 42 -11.48 -0.58 4.47
C ASN A 42 -10.31 -0.61 3.48
N ASN A 43 -9.96 0.54 2.89
CA ASN A 43 -8.88 0.60 1.90
C ASN A 43 -7.52 0.27 2.51
N VAL A 44 -7.23 0.78 3.71
CA VAL A 44 -5.96 0.49 4.40
C VAL A 44 -5.96 -0.94 4.95
N PHE A 45 -7.08 -1.48 5.41
CA PHE A 45 -7.11 -2.84 5.94
C PHE A 45 -6.84 -3.89 4.86
N PHE A 46 -7.45 -3.71 3.68
CA PHE A 46 -7.44 -4.67 2.59
C PHE A 46 -6.40 -4.40 1.50
N HIS A 47 -5.51 -3.41 1.61
CA HIS A 47 -4.59 -3.11 0.51
C HIS A 47 -3.67 -4.27 0.11
N HIS A 48 -3.32 -5.20 1.02
CA HIS A 48 -2.57 -6.41 0.68
C HIS A 48 -3.41 -7.49 -0.04
N ASN A 49 -4.75 -7.42 0.06
CA ASN A 49 -5.71 -8.34 -0.58
C ASN A 49 -6.96 -7.56 -1.03
N PRO A 50 -6.84 -6.65 -2.00
CA PRO A 50 -7.88 -5.64 -2.28
C PRO A 50 -9.19 -6.25 -2.79
N CYS A 51 -9.16 -7.44 -3.38
CA CYS A 51 -10.37 -8.16 -3.81
C CYS A 51 -11.28 -8.61 -2.66
N GLU A 52 -10.76 -8.69 -1.43
CA GLU A 52 -11.55 -9.04 -0.24
C GLU A 52 -12.29 -7.83 0.37
N ALA A 53 -11.99 -6.63 -0.13
CA ALA A 53 -12.57 -5.40 0.36
C ALA A 53 -14.06 -5.29 -0.04
N GLN A 54 -14.88 -4.63 0.79
CA GLN A 54 -16.29 -4.38 0.45
C GLN A 54 -16.44 -3.57 -0.86
N GLN A 55 -15.52 -2.63 -1.06
CA GLN A 55 -15.33 -1.91 -2.32
C GLN A 55 -13.91 -2.18 -2.82
N PRO A 56 -13.72 -3.09 -3.78
CA PRO A 56 -12.38 -3.47 -4.24
C PRO A 56 -11.62 -2.32 -4.89
N VAL A 57 -12.26 -1.52 -5.74
CA VAL A 57 -11.58 -0.48 -6.54
C VAL A 57 -10.76 0.50 -5.68
N PRO A 58 -11.31 1.14 -4.64
CA PRO A 58 -10.52 2.03 -3.79
C PRO A 58 -9.37 1.33 -3.04
N ALA A 59 -9.54 0.07 -2.62
CA ALA A 59 -8.46 -0.70 -2.00
C ALA A 59 -7.36 -1.05 -3.03
N THR A 60 -7.74 -1.38 -4.27
CA THR A 60 -6.79 -1.59 -5.38
C THR A 60 -5.97 -0.35 -5.67
N LEU A 61 -6.54 0.85 -5.60
CA LEU A 61 -5.77 2.08 -5.79
C LEU A 61 -4.68 2.26 -4.73
N VAL A 62 -4.96 1.90 -3.47
CA VAL A 62 -3.95 1.93 -2.39
C VAL A 62 -2.91 0.83 -2.59
N HIS A 63 -3.31 -0.37 -3.01
CA HIS A 63 -2.41 -1.47 -3.37
C HIS A 63 -1.40 -1.05 -4.46
N LEU A 64 -1.87 -0.42 -5.52
CA LEU A 64 -1.00 0.06 -6.60
C LEU A 64 -0.10 1.21 -6.14
N ALA A 65 -0.60 2.12 -5.31
CA ALA A 65 0.20 3.19 -4.74
C ALA A 65 1.35 2.63 -3.89
N ASP A 66 1.09 1.61 -3.06
CA ASP A 66 2.09 0.95 -2.23
C ASP A 66 3.16 0.23 -3.08
N ILE A 67 2.75 -0.45 -4.16
CA ILE A 67 3.69 -1.03 -5.14
C ILE A 67 4.58 0.04 -5.77
N ILE A 68 4.00 1.16 -6.21
CA ILE A 68 4.75 2.25 -6.85
C ILE A 68 5.76 2.85 -5.86
N THR A 69 5.35 3.17 -4.63
CA THR A 69 6.25 3.79 -3.65
C THR A 69 7.38 2.86 -3.24
N ASN A 70 7.10 1.58 -2.98
CA ASN A 70 8.14 0.60 -2.67
C ASN A 70 9.07 0.34 -3.87
N GLY A 71 8.52 0.27 -5.09
CA GLY A 71 9.30 0.09 -6.32
C GLY A 71 10.25 1.25 -6.63
N LEU A 72 9.86 2.46 -6.24
CA LEU A 72 10.69 3.67 -6.38
C LEU A 72 11.62 3.92 -5.19
N GLY A 73 11.49 3.14 -4.11
CA GLY A 73 12.23 3.37 -2.86
C GLY A 73 11.85 4.67 -2.15
N ILE A 74 10.62 5.16 -2.36
CA ILE A 74 10.10 6.37 -1.72
C ILE A 74 9.53 6.01 -0.35
N GLY A 75 10.12 6.57 0.70
CA GLY A 75 9.83 6.16 2.07
C GLY A 75 10.32 4.74 2.34
N THR A 76 10.10 4.24 3.55
CA THR A 76 10.52 2.87 3.88
C THR A 76 9.45 2.04 4.55
N SER A 77 8.42 2.64 5.19
CA SER A 77 7.35 2.00 5.99
C SER A 77 7.75 0.84 6.94
N GLY A 78 9.03 0.48 7.01
CA GLY A 78 9.53 -0.81 7.46
C GLY A 78 9.62 -1.91 6.38
N GLU A 79 8.86 -1.82 5.27
CA GLU A 79 8.88 -2.76 4.16
C GLU A 79 10.17 -2.61 3.32
N ARG A 80 10.62 -3.71 2.73
CA ARG A 80 11.88 -3.78 1.97
C ARG A 80 11.73 -4.44 0.61
N PHE A 81 10.61 -5.09 0.38
CA PHE A 81 10.28 -5.72 -0.88
C PHE A 81 9.12 -4.98 -1.53
N VAL A 82 9.05 -5.04 -2.84
CA VAL A 82 7.85 -4.59 -3.56
C VAL A 82 6.78 -5.65 -3.36
N PRO A 83 5.59 -5.31 -2.82
CA PRO A 83 4.49 -6.26 -2.72
C PRO A 83 4.12 -6.81 -4.11
N PRO A 84 3.72 -8.08 -4.21
CA PRO A 84 3.29 -8.65 -5.47
C PRO A 84 1.99 -7.99 -5.94
N LEU A 85 1.84 -7.85 -7.25
CA LEU A 85 0.59 -7.38 -7.84
C LEU A 85 -0.52 -8.43 -7.64
N ASP A 86 -1.67 -8.00 -7.11
CA ASP A 86 -2.92 -8.75 -7.25
C ASP A 86 -3.45 -8.55 -8.67
N HIS A 87 -3.31 -9.58 -9.50
CA HIS A 87 -3.72 -9.55 -10.90
C HIS A 87 -5.23 -9.37 -11.07
N ALA A 88 -6.04 -9.99 -10.22
CA ALA A 88 -7.50 -9.86 -10.30
C ALA A 88 -7.92 -8.42 -9.96
N ALA A 89 -7.26 -7.81 -8.98
CA ALA A 89 -7.48 -6.42 -8.62
C ALA A 89 -7.13 -5.48 -9.78
N TRP A 90 -6.00 -5.69 -10.45
CA TRP A 90 -5.60 -4.94 -11.64
C TRP A 90 -6.63 -5.09 -12.77
N GLU A 91 -7.03 -6.31 -13.09
CA GLU A 91 -8.01 -6.60 -14.14
C GLU A 91 -9.36 -5.92 -13.86
N ASN A 92 -9.80 -5.90 -12.60
CA ASN A 92 -11.05 -5.25 -12.17
C ASN A 92 -11.07 -3.72 -12.38
N LEU A 93 -9.91 -3.07 -12.50
CA LEU A 93 -9.86 -1.64 -12.82
C LEU A 93 -10.21 -1.35 -14.29
N GLY A 94 -10.08 -2.34 -15.18
CA GLY A 94 -10.31 -2.17 -16.61
C GLY A 94 -9.37 -1.14 -17.27
N LEU A 95 -8.21 -0.87 -16.66
CA LEU A 95 -7.23 0.09 -17.15
C LEU A 95 -6.20 -0.57 -18.07
N SER A 96 -5.73 0.19 -19.05
CA SER A 96 -4.57 -0.23 -19.85
C SER A 96 -3.31 -0.29 -18.98
N PRO A 97 -2.44 -1.30 -19.13
CA PRO A 97 -1.14 -1.34 -18.47
C PRO A 97 -0.29 -0.08 -18.71
N THR A 98 -0.47 0.58 -19.87
CA THR A 98 0.20 1.85 -20.18
C THR A 98 -0.16 2.99 -19.23
N CYS A 99 -1.29 2.90 -18.53
CA CYS A 99 -1.67 3.86 -17.50
C CYS A 99 -0.70 3.82 -16.31
N PHE A 100 -0.16 2.65 -15.98
CA PHE A 100 0.73 2.47 -14.84
C PHE A 100 2.01 3.30 -14.96
N ASP A 101 2.64 3.30 -16.14
CA ASP A 101 3.82 4.12 -16.44
C ASP A 101 3.52 5.62 -16.34
N LEU A 102 2.35 6.04 -16.83
CA LEU A 102 1.92 7.44 -16.79
C LEU A 102 1.72 7.91 -15.35
N VAL A 103 0.96 7.14 -14.55
CA VAL A 103 0.67 7.45 -13.16
C VAL A 103 1.94 7.43 -12.31
N THR A 104 2.86 6.49 -12.56
CA THR A 104 4.15 6.43 -11.85
C THR A 104 4.97 7.71 -12.10
N LYS A 105 5.08 8.16 -13.36
CA LYS A 105 5.78 9.41 -13.69
C LYS A 105 5.12 10.63 -13.04
N GLN A 106 3.79 10.68 -13.05
CA GLN A 106 3.04 11.75 -12.40
C GLN A 106 3.24 11.77 -10.88
N ALA A 107 3.21 10.59 -10.23
CA ALA A 107 3.43 10.45 -8.80
C ALA A 107 4.83 10.96 -8.39
N ILE A 108 5.88 10.59 -9.12
CA ILE A 108 7.25 11.09 -8.91
C ILE A 108 7.30 12.62 -9.01
N HIS A 109 6.74 13.18 -10.09
CA HIS A 109 6.74 14.63 -10.31
C HIS A 109 6.02 15.37 -9.18
N GLN A 110 4.86 14.88 -8.74
CA GLN A 110 4.10 15.48 -7.65
C GLN A 110 4.80 15.32 -6.28
N PHE A 111 5.42 14.17 -6.04
CA PHE A 111 6.17 13.91 -4.81
C PHE A 111 7.32 14.90 -4.62
N PHE A 112 8.19 15.09 -5.62
CA PHE A 112 9.30 16.04 -5.54
C PHE A 112 8.84 17.50 -5.43
N ALA A 113 7.71 17.85 -6.07
CA ALA A 113 7.13 19.17 -5.90
C ALA A 113 6.68 19.41 -4.44
N LEU A 114 6.11 18.40 -3.78
CA LEU A 114 5.70 18.47 -2.38
C LEU A 114 6.91 18.51 -1.43
N GLU A 115 7.95 17.70 -1.66
CA GLU A 115 9.20 17.78 -0.87
C GLU A 115 9.80 19.17 -0.93
N SER A 116 9.87 19.78 -2.13
CA SER A 116 10.37 21.14 -2.28
C SER A 116 9.53 22.19 -1.54
N ILE A 117 8.25 21.95 -1.27
CA ILE A 117 7.41 22.86 -0.48
C ILE A 117 7.66 22.66 1.02
N LEU A 118 7.84 21.42 1.46
CA LEU A 118 8.02 21.06 2.87
C LEU A 118 9.44 21.34 3.40
N ASP A 119 10.44 21.38 2.51
CA ASP A 119 11.83 21.70 2.84
C ASP A 119 12.13 23.22 2.89
N ASN A 120 11.12 24.07 2.63
CA ASN A 120 11.17 25.52 2.82
C ASN A 120 10.54 25.95 4.15
#